data_AF-A0A535P8L5-F1
#
_entry.id   AF-A0A535P8L5-F1
#
_cell.length_a   1.000
_cell.length_b   1.000
_cell.length_c   1.000
_cell.angle_alpha   90.00
_cell.angle_beta   90.00
_cell.angle_gamma   90.00
#
_symmetry.space_group_name_H-M   'P 1'
#
loop_
_entity.id
_entity.type
_entity.pdbx_description
1 polymer ?
#
loop_
_entity_poly.entity_id
_entity_poly.type
_entity_poly.pdbx_seq_one_letter_code
_entity_poly.pdbx_strand_id
1 'polypeptide(L)'
;MAAGRARVAASILDADLSNLVNAVRRVEKAGADRIHLDVMDGHFVPNLTFGPKTIKALRSRTQLPFDAHLMISNPGRYIEEYVAAGCDSITIHVEVEEWEEVEPTLVAIRRAGRAAGLSLRPRTPIAALERYRELIDIVMVMTVEPGFGGQAFMKDVAREKLLPARELLGDVPVTGEVHVDGGINRETAEFAGAQGVDVLVVGSALFVKGHDMAREIRLIRSLADEGYQYGLNDGVPPIPRDRWTTFVTLPKHIAERAMAVIEKGRIPVLVLRGRDGRMNPDGVRDYDVAVPLSAAKLTSERHAGERDRWLAEAERWRYDLRRELGVGPEDPRGDAADAQARVPPR
;
A
#
# COMPACT_ATOMS: atom_id res chain seq x y z
N MET A 1 4.29 -10.23 -9.05
CA MET A 1 4.36 -9.60 -7.71
C MET A 1 2.94 -9.13 -7.45
N ALA A 2 2.27 -9.64 -6.41
CA ALA A 2 0.93 -9.19 -6.09
C ALA A 2 0.96 -7.67 -5.86
N ALA A 3 0.08 -6.93 -6.52
CA ALA A 3 -0.07 -5.49 -6.29
C ALA A 3 -0.54 -5.33 -4.84
N GLY A 4 0.30 -4.73 -4.00
CA GLY A 4 -0.03 -4.44 -2.61
C GLY A 4 -1.16 -3.41 -2.50
N ARG A 5 -1.65 -3.19 -1.28
CA ARG A 5 -2.78 -2.28 -1.02
C ARG A 5 -2.38 -0.83 -1.26
N ALA A 6 -1.22 -0.44 -0.74
CA ALA A 6 -0.73 0.93 -0.79
C ALA A 6 -0.50 1.40 -2.23
N ARG A 7 -0.93 2.64 -2.51
CA ARG A 7 -0.72 3.36 -3.76
C ARG A 7 0.23 4.53 -3.53
N VAL A 8 1.02 4.86 -4.54
CA VAL A 8 1.91 6.04 -4.53
C VAL A 8 1.39 7.06 -5.53
N ALA A 9 1.05 8.24 -5.02
CA ALA A 9 0.78 9.43 -5.82
C ALA A 9 2.07 10.26 -5.85
N ALA A 10 2.68 10.41 -7.02
CA ALA A 10 3.94 11.12 -7.15
C ALA A 10 3.68 12.63 -7.28
N SER A 11 4.06 13.42 -6.28
CA SER A 11 3.99 14.88 -6.36
C SER A 11 5.07 15.40 -7.28
N ILE A 12 4.66 16.09 -8.35
CA ILE A 12 5.60 16.71 -9.30
C ILE A 12 6.05 18.11 -8.87
N LEU A 13 5.71 18.54 -7.65
CA LEU A 13 6.15 19.82 -7.07
C LEU A 13 7.69 19.90 -7.02
N ASP A 14 8.34 18.82 -6.63
CA ASP A 14 9.80 18.71 -6.49
C ASP A 14 10.50 18.26 -7.79
N ALA A 15 9.77 18.21 -8.91
CA ALA A 15 10.32 17.83 -10.21
C ALA A 15 11.08 18.98 -10.88
N ASP A 16 11.78 18.68 -11.97
CA ASP A 16 12.31 19.71 -12.86
C ASP A 16 11.16 20.42 -13.59
N LEU A 17 10.77 21.57 -13.05
CA LEU A 17 9.66 22.38 -13.57
C LEU A 17 9.89 22.88 -15.00
N SER A 18 11.16 22.97 -15.45
CA SER A 18 11.47 23.32 -16.84
C SER A 18 11.13 22.19 -17.82
N ASN A 19 10.94 20.96 -17.33
CA ASN A 19 10.66 19.78 -18.14
C ASN A 19 9.70 18.79 -17.44
N LEU A 20 8.50 19.28 -17.09
CA LEU A 20 7.46 18.48 -16.45
C LEU A 20 7.03 17.26 -17.27
N VAL A 21 7.10 17.33 -18.61
CA VAL A 21 6.77 16.19 -19.49
C VAL A 21 7.69 15.00 -19.20
N ASN A 22 8.99 15.26 -19.02
CA ASN A 22 9.94 14.21 -18.66
C ASN A 22 9.68 13.67 -17.26
N ALA A 23 9.36 14.54 -16.29
CA ALA A 23 9.01 14.12 -14.94
C ALA A 23 7.82 13.16 -14.91
N VAL A 24 6.71 13.54 -15.57
CA VAL A 24 5.49 12.72 -15.67
C VAL A 24 5.77 11.35 -16.31
N ARG A 25 6.49 11.32 -17.43
CA ARG A 25 6.85 10.06 -18.10
C ARG A 25 7.75 9.16 -17.26
N ARG A 26 8.69 9.75 -16.52
CA ARG A 26 9.60 9.01 -15.62
C ARG A 26 8.81 8.36 -14.49
N VAL A 27 7.89 9.12 -13.88
CA VAL A 27 7.01 8.66 -12.80
C VAL A 27 6.10 7.52 -13.27
N GLU A 28 5.45 7.67 -14.42
CA GLU A 28 4.62 6.61 -15.02
C GLU A 28 5.42 5.34 -15.29
N LYS A 29 6.59 5.48 -15.94
CA LYS A 29 7.49 4.33 -16.19
C LYS A 29 8.00 3.69 -14.89
N ALA A 30 8.15 4.47 -13.83
CA ALA A 30 8.61 3.97 -12.53
C ALA A 30 7.53 3.20 -11.75
N GLY A 31 6.26 3.26 -12.20
CA GLY A 31 5.15 2.51 -11.62
C GLY A 31 4.41 3.24 -10.51
N ALA A 32 4.39 4.58 -10.53
CA ALA A 32 3.47 5.34 -9.69
C ALA A 32 2.01 5.08 -10.10
N ASP A 33 1.09 5.22 -9.15
CA ASP A 33 -0.33 4.98 -9.38
C ASP A 33 -1.07 6.27 -9.79
N ARG A 34 -0.56 7.45 -9.39
CA ARG A 34 -1.16 8.76 -9.71
C ARG A 34 -0.09 9.85 -9.91
N ILE A 35 -0.44 10.90 -10.63
CA ILE A 35 0.30 12.17 -10.63
C ILE A 35 -0.37 13.12 -9.63
N HIS A 36 0.33 13.48 -8.56
CA HIS A 36 -0.16 14.44 -7.58
C HIS A 36 0.25 15.87 -7.98
N LEU A 37 -0.70 16.79 -7.93
CA LEU A 37 -0.59 18.15 -8.47
C LEU A 37 -0.88 19.16 -7.36
N ASP A 38 0.18 19.65 -6.73
CA ASP A 38 0.11 20.68 -5.69
C ASP A 38 -0.08 22.08 -6.29
N VAL A 39 -1.30 22.60 -6.19
CA VAL A 39 -1.67 23.91 -6.74
C VAL A 39 -1.78 24.94 -5.63
N MET A 40 -1.03 26.03 -5.76
CA MET A 40 -0.90 27.09 -4.76
C MET A 40 -1.07 28.47 -5.41
N ASP A 41 -1.76 29.39 -4.74
CA ASP A 41 -2.12 30.73 -5.27
C ASP A 41 -1.38 31.90 -4.61
N GLY A 42 -0.44 31.63 -3.70
CA GLY A 42 0.28 32.65 -2.95
C GLY A 42 -0.53 33.35 -1.86
N HIS A 43 -1.81 33.01 -1.68
CA HIS A 43 -2.70 33.60 -0.67
C HIS A 43 -3.01 32.60 0.43
N PHE A 44 -3.56 31.43 0.08
CA PHE A 44 -3.87 30.40 1.07
C PHE A 44 -2.60 29.83 1.71
N VAL A 45 -1.54 29.67 0.90
CA VAL A 45 -0.19 29.34 1.33
C VAL A 45 0.79 30.35 0.76
N PRO A 46 1.93 30.63 1.43
CA PRO A 46 2.89 31.64 0.99
C PRO A 46 3.82 31.11 -0.14
N ASN A 47 3.25 30.44 -1.13
CA ASN A 47 3.94 29.93 -2.31
C ASN A 47 3.00 29.90 -3.52
N LEU A 48 3.56 29.95 -4.73
CA LEU A 48 2.81 29.97 -5.99
C LEU A 48 3.39 28.89 -6.92
N THR A 49 2.53 28.01 -7.42
CA THR A 49 2.96 26.90 -8.28
C THR A 49 2.45 27.06 -9.72
N PHE A 50 1.48 26.26 -10.12
CA PHE A 50 0.92 26.22 -11.48
C PHE A 50 -0.60 26.01 -11.41
N GLY A 51 -1.29 26.31 -12.50
CA GLY A 51 -2.75 26.23 -12.58
C GLY A 51 -3.27 25.28 -13.67
N PRO A 52 -4.58 25.35 -13.97
CA PRO A 52 -5.27 24.44 -14.90
C PRO A 52 -4.63 24.35 -16.28
N LYS A 53 -4.07 25.46 -16.79
CA LYS A 53 -3.42 25.50 -18.11
C LYS A 53 -2.21 24.57 -18.19
N THR A 54 -1.39 24.51 -17.14
CA THR A 54 -0.23 23.61 -17.07
C THR A 54 -0.69 22.16 -16.98
N ILE A 55 -1.68 21.88 -16.12
CA ILE A 55 -2.26 20.55 -15.94
C ILE A 55 -2.83 20.03 -17.28
N LYS A 56 -3.61 20.85 -17.98
CA LYS A 56 -4.19 20.52 -19.29
C LYS A 56 -3.12 20.17 -20.32
N ALA A 57 -1.99 20.88 -20.32
CA ALA A 57 -0.87 20.59 -21.22
C ALA A 57 -0.19 19.24 -20.91
N LEU A 58 -0.21 18.80 -19.65
CA LEU A 58 0.31 17.49 -19.21
C LEU A 58 -0.66 16.34 -19.42
N ARG A 59 -1.98 16.60 -19.49
CA ARG A 59 -3.01 15.56 -19.52
C ARG A 59 -2.82 14.51 -20.62
N SER A 60 -2.38 14.93 -21.81
CA SER A 60 -2.11 14.05 -22.95
C SER A 60 -0.77 13.30 -22.88
N ARG A 61 0.00 13.46 -21.80
CA ARG A 61 1.37 12.93 -21.67
C ARG A 61 1.46 11.67 -20.82
N THR A 62 0.38 11.27 -20.16
CA THR A 62 0.29 10.07 -19.31
C THR A 62 -1.13 9.55 -19.22
N GLN A 63 -1.29 8.25 -18.97
CA GLN A 63 -2.57 7.63 -18.66
C GLN A 63 -2.86 7.56 -17.15
N LEU A 64 -1.88 7.90 -16.30
CA LEU A 64 -2.09 7.93 -14.86
C LEU A 64 -3.12 8.99 -14.47
N PRO A 65 -4.00 8.70 -13.50
CA PRO A 65 -4.96 9.68 -13.02
C PRO A 65 -4.26 10.91 -12.41
N PHE A 66 -4.88 12.07 -12.58
CA PHE A 66 -4.43 13.35 -12.02
C PHE A 66 -5.15 13.63 -10.72
N ASP A 67 -4.36 13.77 -9.66
CA ASP A 67 -4.81 14.01 -8.30
C ASP A 67 -4.45 15.43 -7.90
N ALA A 68 -5.43 16.35 -8.01
CA ALA A 68 -5.21 17.77 -7.78
C ALA A 68 -5.46 18.15 -6.34
N HIS A 69 -4.45 18.74 -5.69
CA HIS A 69 -4.53 19.29 -4.36
C HIS A 69 -4.54 20.82 -4.45
N LEU A 70 -5.69 21.42 -4.18
CA LEU A 70 -5.91 22.86 -4.29
C LEU A 70 -5.67 23.55 -2.94
N MET A 71 -4.47 24.07 -2.77
CA MET A 71 -4.06 24.97 -1.68
C MET A 71 -4.29 26.43 -2.11
N ILE A 72 -5.55 26.78 -2.39
CA ILE A 72 -5.96 28.11 -2.91
C ILE A 72 -7.13 28.66 -2.10
N SER A 73 -7.27 29.99 -2.01
CA SER A 73 -8.25 30.63 -1.12
C SER A 73 -9.70 30.43 -1.57
N ASN A 74 -9.95 30.36 -2.88
CA ASN A 74 -11.31 30.34 -3.46
C ASN A 74 -11.48 29.19 -4.48
N PRO A 75 -11.40 27.91 -4.07
CA PRO A 75 -11.36 26.79 -5.00
C PRO A 75 -12.65 26.61 -5.81
N GLY A 76 -13.81 26.93 -5.23
CA GLY A 76 -15.12 26.82 -5.89
C GLY A 76 -15.19 27.51 -7.26
N ARG A 77 -14.49 28.66 -7.41
CA ARG A 77 -14.46 29.43 -8.66
C ARG A 77 -13.73 28.73 -9.81
N TYR A 78 -12.86 27.77 -9.50
CA TYR A 78 -11.95 27.17 -10.48
C TYR A 78 -12.24 25.68 -10.77
N ILE A 79 -13.26 25.08 -10.12
CA ILE A 79 -13.55 23.65 -10.27
C ILE A 79 -13.75 23.24 -11.73
N GLU A 80 -14.54 24.01 -12.49
CA GLU A 80 -14.77 23.73 -13.92
C GLU A 80 -13.47 23.73 -14.73
N GLU A 81 -12.53 24.62 -14.43
CA GLU A 81 -11.24 24.69 -15.10
C GLU A 81 -10.36 23.48 -14.79
N TYR A 82 -10.30 23.05 -13.53
CA TYR A 82 -9.54 21.85 -13.14
C TYR A 82 -10.16 20.56 -13.70
N VAL A 83 -11.49 20.46 -13.73
CA VAL A 83 -12.18 19.34 -14.40
C VAL A 83 -11.86 19.35 -15.90
N ALA A 84 -11.94 20.51 -16.56
CA ALA A 84 -11.62 20.64 -17.99
C ALA A 84 -10.14 20.44 -18.31
N ALA A 85 -9.25 20.62 -17.32
CA ALA A 85 -7.84 20.27 -17.41
C ALA A 85 -7.58 18.76 -17.33
N GLY A 86 -8.58 17.98 -16.88
CA GLY A 86 -8.54 16.53 -16.81
C GLY A 86 -8.06 15.99 -15.46
N CYS A 87 -8.32 16.72 -14.36
CA CYS A 87 -8.17 16.19 -13.01
C CYS A 87 -9.21 15.09 -12.74
N ASP A 88 -8.77 13.96 -12.19
CA ASP A 88 -9.60 12.80 -11.87
C ASP A 88 -10.10 12.87 -10.41
N SER A 89 -9.27 13.42 -9.51
CA SER A 89 -9.63 13.84 -8.16
C SER A 89 -9.27 15.31 -7.94
N ILE A 90 -10.08 15.99 -7.12
CA ILE A 90 -9.83 17.36 -6.69
C ILE A 90 -10.04 17.42 -5.18
N THR A 91 -8.97 17.72 -4.46
CA THR A 91 -8.94 17.84 -3.01
C THR A 91 -8.74 19.30 -2.62
N ILE A 92 -9.69 19.87 -1.87
CA ILE A 92 -9.62 21.24 -1.36
C ILE A 92 -9.31 21.24 0.13
N HIS A 93 -8.99 22.39 0.71
CA HIS A 93 -8.83 22.53 2.15
C HIS A 93 -10.14 22.88 2.86
N VAL A 94 -10.34 22.34 4.06
CA VAL A 94 -11.45 22.75 4.93
C VAL A 94 -11.25 24.16 5.50
N GLU A 95 -10.00 24.65 5.50
CA GLU A 95 -9.61 25.96 6.04
C GLU A 95 -9.70 27.11 5.05
N VAL A 96 -10.34 26.92 3.90
CA VAL A 96 -10.58 28.03 2.95
C VAL A 96 -11.32 29.17 3.65
N GLU A 97 -11.01 30.41 3.26
CA GLU A 97 -11.48 31.62 3.97
C GLU A 97 -13.01 31.70 4.01
N GLU A 98 -13.66 31.40 2.88
CA GLU A 98 -15.11 31.32 2.73
C GLU A 98 -15.57 29.87 3.02
N TRP A 99 -15.61 29.49 4.29
CA TRP A 99 -15.92 28.10 4.71
C TRP A 99 -17.29 27.61 4.21
N GLU A 100 -18.25 28.51 3.99
CA GLU A 100 -19.56 28.22 3.43
C GLU A 100 -19.48 27.65 2.00
N GLU A 101 -18.39 27.92 1.28
CA GLU A 101 -18.16 27.44 -0.09
C GLU A 101 -17.64 25.99 -0.13
N VAL A 102 -17.22 25.40 1.00
CA VAL A 102 -16.67 24.03 1.03
C VAL A 102 -17.68 23.01 0.51
N GLU A 103 -18.90 22.99 1.06
CA GLU A 103 -19.95 22.04 0.66
C GLU A 103 -20.40 22.22 -0.81
N PRO A 104 -20.74 23.44 -1.27
CA PRO A 104 -21.01 23.69 -2.69
C PRO A 104 -19.88 23.23 -3.62
N THR A 105 -18.63 23.45 -3.22
CA THR A 105 -17.45 23.05 -3.99
C THR A 105 -17.33 21.53 -4.10
N LEU A 106 -17.47 20.80 -2.99
CA LEU A 106 -17.45 19.32 -2.98
C LEU A 106 -18.58 18.75 -3.85
N VAL A 107 -19.80 19.31 -3.76
CA VAL A 107 -20.93 18.92 -4.60
C VAL A 107 -20.64 19.16 -6.09
N ALA A 108 -20.03 20.29 -6.43
CA ALA A 108 -19.66 20.61 -7.81
C ALA A 108 -18.65 19.59 -8.38
N ILE A 109 -17.63 19.20 -7.60
CA ILE A 109 -16.65 18.19 -7.99
C ILE A 109 -17.34 16.84 -8.28
N ARG A 110 -18.21 16.37 -7.36
CA ARG A 110 -18.95 15.12 -7.53
C ARG A 110 -19.89 15.15 -8.74
N ARG A 111 -20.62 16.26 -8.94
CA ARG A 111 -21.52 16.43 -10.10
C ARG A 111 -20.77 16.37 -11.43
N ALA A 112 -19.50 16.77 -11.45
CA ALA A 112 -18.63 16.64 -12.60
C ALA A 112 -18.06 15.22 -12.80
N GLY A 113 -18.48 14.25 -11.98
CA GLY A 113 -18.05 12.85 -12.04
C GLY A 113 -16.61 12.62 -11.56
N ARG A 114 -16.10 13.50 -10.70
CA ARG A 114 -14.74 13.43 -10.14
C ARG A 114 -14.79 13.13 -8.65
N ALA A 115 -13.71 12.53 -8.14
CA ALA A 115 -13.60 12.25 -6.71
C ALA A 115 -13.34 13.56 -5.95
N ALA A 116 -14.20 13.87 -4.98
CA ALA A 116 -14.12 15.08 -4.17
C ALA A 116 -13.33 14.79 -2.89
N GLY A 117 -12.23 15.51 -2.71
CA GLY A 117 -11.38 15.37 -1.52
C GLY A 117 -11.46 16.58 -0.60
N LEU A 118 -11.27 16.31 0.69
CA LEU A 118 -11.12 17.36 1.71
C LEU A 118 -9.85 17.13 2.53
N SER A 119 -9.01 18.15 2.54
CA SER A 119 -7.71 18.20 3.21
C SER A 119 -7.79 19.05 4.48
N LEU A 120 -6.88 18.79 5.40
CA LEU A 120 -6.72 19.55 6.63
C LEU A 120 -5.24 19.75 6.98
N ARG A 121 -4.93 20.95 7.48
CA ARG A 121 -3.62 21.34 8.00
C ARG A 121 -3.27 20.59 9.29
N PRO A 122 -1.98 20.57 9.67
CA PRO A 122 -1.53 19.93 10.92
C PRO A 122 -2.25 20.40 12.19
N ARG A 123 -2.67 21.68 12.28
CA ARG A 123 -3.34 22.22 13.47
C ARG A 123 -4.86 22.12 13.46
N THR A 124 -5.46 21.75 12.33
CA THR A 124 -6.93 21.63 12.21
C THR A 124 -7.38 20.28 12.74
N PRO A 125 -8.37 20.19 13.65
CA PRO A 125 -8.83 18.90 14.15
C PRO A 125 -9.58 18.10 13.07
N ILE A 126 -9.47 16.78 13.09
CA ILE A 126 -10.16 15.89 12.13
C ILE A 126 -11.69 16.06 12.18
N ALA A 127 -12.24 16.41 13.35
CA ALA A 127 -13.65 16.70 13.56
C ALA A 127 -14.19 17.82 12.65
N ALA A 128 -13.33 18.71 12.14
CA ALA A 128 -13.71 19.74 11.17
C ALA A 128 -14.30 19.15 9.87
N LEU A 129 -13.99 17.89 9.57
CA LEU A 129 -14.48 17.21 8.37
C LEU A 129 -15.83 16.50 8.57
N GLU A 130 -16.30 16.32 9.81
CA GLU A 130 -17.46 15.46 10.15
C GLU A 130 -18.73 15.82 9.38
N ARG A 131 -19.00 17.12 9.24
CA ARG A 131 -20.19 17.62 8.54
C ARG A 131 -20.19 17.34 7.04
N TYR A 132 -19.03 17.02 6.46
CA TYR A 132 -18.86 16.78 5.02
C TYR A 132 -18.70 15.30 4.66
N ARG A 133 -18.80 14.39 5.64
CA ARG A 133 -18.55 12.94 5.48
C ARG A 133 -19.25 12.29 4.28
N GLU A 134 -20.48 12.71 3.95
CA GLU A 134 -21.27 12.13 2.85
C GLU A 134 -20.91 12.73 1.47
N LEU A 135 -20.04 13.74 1.45
CA LEU A 135 -19.64 14.50 0.26
C LEU A 135 -18.17 14.26 -0.12
N ILE A 136 -17.42 13.51 0.69
CA ILE A 136 -15.98 13.32 0.51
C ILE A 136 -15.68 11.87 0.08
N ASP A 137 -14.95 11.73 -1.01
CA ASP A 137 -14.37 10.47 -1.49
C ASP A 137 -12.91 10.31 -1.01
N ILE A 138 -12.26 11.42 -0.65
CA ILE A 138 -10.86 11.46 -0.22
C ILE A 138 -10.75 12.30 1.06
N VAL A 139 -10.11 11.76 2.09
CA VAL A 139 -9.61 12.55 3.23
C VAL A 139 -8.11 12.63 3.12
N MET A 140 -7.57 13.85 3.03
CA MET A 140 -6.13 14.05 2.95
C MET A 140 -5.60 14.70 4.22
N VAL A 141 -4.68 14.02 4.90
CA VAL A 141 -4.04 14.52 6.10
C VAL A 141 -2.69 15.12 5.75
N MET A 142 -2.54 16.43 5.94
CA MET A 142 -1.24 17.09 5.84
C MET A 142 -0.39 16.76 7.07
N THR A 143 0.78 16.16 6.84
CA THR A 143 1.79 15.83 7.87
C THR A 143 2.98 16.78 7.84
N VAL A 144 2.83 17.91 7.14
CA VAL A 144 3.70 19.10 7.14
C VAL A 144 2.79 20.33 6.97
N GLU A 145 3.30 21.53 7.21
CA GLU A 145 2.52 22.73 6.84
C GLU A 145 2.47 22.85 5.31
N PRO A 146 1.29 22.98 4.69
CA PRO A 146 1.17 23.08 3.24
C PRO A 146 1.95 24.27 2.68
N GLY A 147 2.48 24.10 1.47
CA GLY A 147 3.16 25.18 0.73
C GLY A 147 4.55 24.83 0.21
N PHE A 148 5.28 23.89 0.81
CA PHE A 148 6.64 23.56 0.39
C PHE A 148 6.93 22.06 0.45
N GLY A 149 7.65 21.55 -0.56
CA GLY A 149 8.19 20.19 -0.57
C GLY A 149 9.38 20.04 0.39
N GLY A 150 9.79 18.78 0.63
CA GLY A 150 11.01 18.45 1.39
C GLY A 150 10.95 18.66 2.92
N GLN A 151 9.79 19.00 3.47
CA GLN A 151 9.61 19.16 4.92
C GLN A 151 9.59 17.82 5.66
N ALA A 152 9.90 17.86 6.98
CA ALA A 152 9.96 16.67 7.83
C ALA A 152 8.58 16.20 8.28
N PHE A 153 8.32 14.90 8.18
CA PHE A 153 7.06 14.26 8.56
C PHE A 153 6.71 14.45 10.04
N MET A 154 5.53 14.99 10.32
CA MET A 154 5.00 15.19 11.67
C MET A 154 4.30 13.92 12.18
N LYS A 155 5.08 13.03 12.80
CA LYS A 155 4.61 11.72 13.28
C LYS A 155 3.42 11.78 14.24
N ASP A 156 3.37 12.80 15.10
CA ASP A 156 2.28 12.94 16.08
C ASP A 156 0.97 13.36 15.40
N VAL A 157 1.02 14.24 14.40
CA VAL A 157 -0.14 14.63 13.57
C VAL A 157 -0.69 13.42 12.83
N ALA A 158 0.19 12.62 12.23
CA ALA A 158 -0.17 11.40 11.55
C ALA A 158 -0.87 10.39 12.49
N ARG A 159 -0.31 10.18 13.70
CA ARG A 159 -0.91 9.32 14.72
C ARG A 159 -2.30 9.80 15.14
N GLU A 160 -2.47 11.11 15.29
CA GLU A 160 -3.71 11.70 15.76
C GLU A 160 -4.84 11.63 14.73
N LYS A 161 -4.52 11.67 13.42
CA LYS A 161 -5.53 11.95 12.38
C LYS A 161 -5.77 10.85 11.37
N LEU A 162 -4.80 9.99 11.08
CA LEU A 162 -4.91 9.04 9.97
C LEU A 162 -5.95 7.93 10.24
N LEU A 163 -5.96 7.36 11.45
CA LEU A 163 -6.99 6.38 11.82
C LEU A 163 -8.39 7.03 11.93
N PRO A 164 -8.57 8.18 12.61
CA PRO A 164 -9.87 8.87 12.59
C PRO A 164 -10.34 9.29 11.19
N ALA A 165 -9.42 9.63 10.28
CA ALA A 165 -9.76 9.90 8.87
C ALA A 165 -10.34 8.66 8.17
N ARG A 166 -9.84 7.45 8.50
CA ARG A 166 -10.45 6.20 8.03
C ARG A 166 -11.84 6.02 8.61
N GLU A 167 -12.00 6.18 9.92
CA GLU A 167 -13.28 6.01 10.62
C GLU A 167 -14.36 6.97 10.06
N LEU A 168 -13.95 8.19 9.69
CA LEU A 168 -14.82 9.20 9.07
C LEU A 168 -15.44 8.72 7.76
N LEU A 169 -14.68 7.98 6.94
CA LEU A 169 -15.14 7.42 5.66
C LEU A 169 -15.96 6.12 5.83
N GLY A 170 -16.05 5.60 7.05
CA GLY A 170 -16.78 4.38 7.42
C GLY A 170 -16.01 3.07 7.14
N ASP A 171 -16.51 1.98 7.74
CA ASP A 171 -15.89 0.63 7.72
C ASP A 171 -16.03 -0.13 6.40
N VAL A 172 -16.67 0.46 5.38
CA VAL A 172 -16.86 -0.20 4.08
C VAL A 172 -15.63 0.10 3.21
N PRO A 173 -14.84 -0.91 2.79
CA PRO A 173 -13.58 -0.71 2.02
C PRO A 173 -13.73 -0.08 0.62
N VAL A 174 -14.91 0.43 0.28
CA VAL A 174 -15.31 0.88 -1.08
C VAL A 174 -15.80 2.34 -1.08
N THR A 175 -15.85 3.04 0.06
CA THR A 175 -16.48 4.38 0.16
C THR A 175 -15.53 5.56 -0.03
N GLY A 176 -14.22 5.42 0.23
CA GLY A 176 -13.26 6.51 0.06
C GLY A 176 -11.81 6.17 0.41
N GLU A 177 -10.92 7.11 0.16
CA GLU A 177 -9.47 6.95 0.31
C GLU A 177 -8.89 7.89 1.38
N VAL A 178 -8.00 7.35 2.23
CA VAL A 178 -7.17 8.16 3.13
C VAL A 178 -5.82 8.42 2.47
N HIS A 179 -5.54 9.69 2.25
CA HIS A 179 -4.29 10.19 1.69
C HIS A 179 -3.44 10.81 2.80
N VAL A 180 -2.13 10.67 2.69
CA VAL A 180 -1.15 11.37 3.53
C VAL A 180 -0.20 12.16 2.64
N ASP A 181 -0.03 13.44 2.94
CA ASP A 181 0.86 14.33 2.20
C ASP A 181 1.80 15.10 3.12
N GLY A 182 3.08 15.09 2.77
CA GLY A 182 4.14 15.78 3.49
C GLY A 182 5.13 14.84 4.17
N GLY A 183 6.38 14.78 3.67
CA GLY A 183 7.47 14.08 4.33
C GLY A 183 7.46 12.55 4.18
N ILE A 184 6.70 12.01 3.22
CA ILE A 184 6.73 10.57 2.95
C ILE A 184 8.03 10.14 2.25
N ASN A 185 8.67 9.12 2.82
CA ASN A 185 9.85 8.47 2.30
C ASN A 185 9.98 7.06 2.92
N ARG A 186 11.08 6.36 2.67
CA ARG A 186 11.36 5.01 3.21
C ARG A 186 11.38 4.90 4.75
N GLU A 187 11.58 5.98 5.47
CA GLU A 187 11.61 6.00 6.95
C GLU A 187 10.22 6.21 7.54
N THR A 188 9.29 6.78 6.77
CA THR A 188 7.96 7.18 7.24
C THR A 188 6.82 6.34 6.63
N ALA A 189 7.06 5.69 5.49
CA ALA A 189 6.08 4.89 4.77
C ALA A 189 5.50 3.75 5.62
N GLU A 190 6.34 3.02 6.35
CA GLU A 190 5.89 1.95 7.26
C GLU A 190 4.95 2.49 8.34
N PHE A 191 5.34 3.59 8.99
CA PHE A 191 4.51 4.21 10.00
C PHE A 191 3.17 4.70 9.44
N ALA A 192 3.18 5.39 8.29
CA ALA A 192 1.96 5.88 7.66
C ALA A 192 1.03 4.72 7.24
N GLY A 193 1.61 3.65 6.68
CA GLY A 193 0.89 2.43 6.33
C GLY A 193 0.23 1.78 7.54
N ALA A 194 0.92 1.75 8.69
CA ALA A 194 0.39 1.24 9.96
C ALA A 194 -0.82 2.02 10.49
N GLN A 195 -1.06 3.24 9.99
CA GLN A 195 -2.23 4.04 10.35
C GLN A 195 -3.38 3.93 9.32
N GLY A 196 -3.32 2.97 8.38
CA GLY A 196 -4.44 2.71 7.47
C GLY A 196 -4.53 3.61 6.23
N VAL A 197 -3.46 4.31 5.88
CA VAL A 197 -3.37 5.14 4.65
C VAL A 197 -3.50 4.27 3.39
N ASP A 198 -4.28 4.71 2.40
CA ASP A 198 -4.32 4.06 1.07
C ASP A 198 -3.31 4.66 0.09
N VAL A 199 -3.19 6.00 0.09
CA VAL A 199 -2.40 6.74 -0.88
C VAL A 199 -1.33 7.55 -0.16
N LEU A 200 -0.09 7.28 -0.54
CA LEU A 200 1.08 8.01 -0.08
C LEU A 200 1.47 9.05 -1.13
N VAL A 201 1.40 10.34 -0.78
CA VAL A 201 1.90 11.42 -1.64
C VAL A 201 3.40 11.57 -1.43
N VAL A 202 4.18 11.38 -2.50
CA VAL A 202 5.64 11.36 -2.44
C VAL A 202 6.23 12.33 -3.47
N GLY A 203 6.90 13.38 -2.98
CA GLY A 203 7.61 14.37 -3.80
C GLY A 203 9.12 14.12 -3.79
N SER A 204 9.84 14.89 -2.97
CA SER A 204 11.31 14.99 -2.91
C SER A 204 12.05 13.65 -2.91
N ALA A 205 11.52 12.61 -2.24
CA ALA A 205 12.14 11.28 -2.21
C ALA A 205 12.24 10.61 -3.61
N LEU A 206 11.37 10.97 -4.56
CA LEU A 206 11.37 10.43 -5.92
C LEU A 206 12.32 11.18 -6.87
N PHE A 207 12.60 12.46 -6.61
CA PHE A 207 13.35 13.34 -7.51
C PHE A 207 14.82 13.52 -7.12
N VAL A 208 15.39 12.56 -6.39
CA VAL A 208 16.83 12.55 -6.06
C VAL A 208 17.68 12.15 -7.27
N LYS A 209 18.64 13.00 -7.64
CA LYS A 209 19.53 12.77 -8.80
C LYS A 209 20.35 11.48 -8.61
N GLY A 210 20.32 10.62 -9.63
CA GLY A 210 21.08 9.36 -9.65
C GLY A 210 20.41 8.18 -8.95
N HIS A 211 19.24 8.37 -8.33
CA HIS A 211 18.50 7.29 -7.68
C HIS A 211 17.54 6.59 -8.67
N ASP A 212 17.30 5.29 -8.43
CA ASP A 212 16.29 4.51 -9.14
C ASP A 212 14.90 4.78 -8.53
N MET A 213 14.14 5.65 -9.19
CA MET A 213 12.77 6.02 -8.81
C MET A 213 11.83 4.81 -8.75
N ALA A 214 11.97 3.84 -9.66
CA ALA A 214 11.11 2.67 -9.69
C ALA A 214 11.37 1.77 -8.48
N ARG A 215 12.63 1.65 -8.07
CA ARG A 215 13.01 0.97 -6.83
C ARG A 215 12.46 1.70 -5.61
N GLU A 216 12.52 3.04 -5.57
CA GLU A 216 12.01 3.82 -4.45
C GLU A 216 10.50 3.65 -4.27
N ILE A 217 9.72 3.74 -5.36
CA ILE A 217 8.26 3.53 -5.34
C ILE A 217 7.94 2.14 -4.81
N ARG A 218 8.59 1.08 -5.32
CA ARG A 218 8.37 -0.29 -4.83
C ARG A 218 8.69 -0.43 -3.35
N LEU A 219 9.79 0.16 -2.88
CA LEU A 219 10.18 0.11 -1.48
C LEU A 219 9.15 0.81 -0.57
N ILE A 220 8.73 2.03 -0.92
CA ILE A 220 7.73 2.79 -0.17
C ILE A 220 6.41 2.02 -0.08
N ARG A 221 5.93 1.44 -1.19
CA ARG A 221 4.72 0.60 -1.19
C ARG A 221 4.87 -0.60 -0.28
N SER A 222 5.97 -1.36 -0.42
CA SER A 222 6.21 -2.54 0.40
C SER A 222 6.27 -2.21 1.89
N LEU A 223 6.94 -1.12 2.27
CA LEU A 223 7.02 -0.68 3.67
C LEU A 223 5.66 -0.26 4.20
N ALA A 224 4.86 0.49 3.41
CA ALA A 224 3.52 0.87 3.81
C ALA A 224 2.58 -0.35 3.96
N ASP A 225 2.68 -1.33 3.06
CA ASP A 225 1.95 -2.58 3.18
C ASP A 225 2.40 -3.39 4.41
N GLU A 226 3.71 -3.43 4.69
CA GLU A 226 4.26 -4.04 5.91
C GLU A 226 3.68 -3.36 7.15
N GLY A 227 3.78 -2.03 7.20
CA GLY A 227 3.23 -1.20 8.25
C GLY A 227 1.75 -1.47 8.47
N TYR A 228 0.96 -1.52 7.39
CA TYR A 228 -0.46 -1.87 7.46
C TYR A 228 -0.70 -3.25 8.08
N GLN A 229 0.07 -4.25 7.67
CA GLN A 229 0.03 -5.59 8.25
C GLN A 229 0.43 -5.59 9.75
N TYR A 230 1.36 -4.73 10.17
CA TYR A 230 1.78 -4.59 11.56
C TYR A 230 0.80 -3.77 12.43
N GLY A 231 0.16 -2.76 11.84
CA GLY A 231 -0.60 -1.72 12.56
C GLY A 231 -2.09 -1.99 12.71
N LEU A 232 -2.73 -2.72 11.78
CA LEU A 232 -4.19 -2.91 11.72
C LEU A 232 -4.68 -4.34 11.99
N ASN A 233 -3.84 -5.18 12.59
CA ASN A 233 -4.17 -6.57 12.90
C ASN A 233 -4.90 -6.71 14.26
N ASP A 234 -5.95 -5.92 14.52
CA ASP A 234 -6.75 -5.93 15.77
C ASP A 234 -5.93 -5.88 17.08
N GLY A 235 -4.80 -5.18 17.08
CA GLY A 235 -3.87 -5.14 18.22
C GLY A 235 -3.10 -6.46 18.47
N VAL A 236 -3.19 -7.43 17.56
CA VAL A 236 -2.42 -8.68 17.61
C VAL A 236 -1.22 -8.54 16.67
N PRO A 237 0.01 -8.43 17.20
CA PRO A 237 1.20 -8.34 16.34
C PRO A 237 1.25 -9.55 15.41
N PRO A 238 1.63 -9.39 14.13
CA PRO A 238 1.97 -10.55 13.32
C PRO A 238 3.12 -11.26 14.03
N ILE A 239 2.92 -12.56 14.19
CA ILE A 239 3.82 -13.37 14.98
C ILE A 239 5.19 -13.32 14.29
N PRO A 240 6.27 -12.96 15.01
CA PRO A 240 7.62 -12.93 14.44
C PRO A 240 7.93 -14.24 13.72
N ARG A 241 8.66 -14.23 12.60
CA ARG A 241 8.86 -15.44 11.77
C ARG A 241 9.48 -16.61 12.55
N ASP A 242 10.27 -16.32 13.58
CA ASP A 242 10.85 -17.24 14.56
C ASP A 242 9.86 -17.77 15.62
N ARG A 243 8.65 -17.20 15.66
CA ARG A 243 7.51 -17.61 16.49
C ARG A 243 6.44 -18.36 15.69
N TRP A 244 6.75 -18.77 14.45
CA TRP A 244 5.95 -19.73 13.69
C TRP A 244 6.58 -21.11 13.76
N THR A 245 5.75 -22.14 13.68
CA THR A 245 6.21 -23.52 13.54
C THR A 245 5.49 -24.18 12.38
N THR A 246 6.21 -25.03 11.66
CA THR A 246 5.64 -25.83 10.57
C THR A 246 4.69 -26.84 11.17
N PHE A 247 3.40 -26.72 10.83
CA PHE A 247 2.39 -27.70 11.23
C PHE A 247 2.44 -28.93 10.33
N VAL A 248 2.59 -28.71 9.02
CA VAL A 248 2.73 -29.77 8.03
C VAL A 248 3.41 -29.22 6.76
N THR A 249 4.17 -30.06 6.08
CA THR A 249 4.81 -29.73 4.79
C THR A 249 4.12 -30.51 3.67
N LEU A 250 3.57 -29.81 2.68
CA LEU A 250 2.68 -30.37 1.66
C LEU A 250 2.97 -29.81 0.26
N PRO A 251 2.62 -30.54 -0.82
CA PRO A 251 2.58 -29.98 -2.16
C PRO A 251 1.67 -28.75 -2.19
N LYS A 252 2.04 -27.75 -3.00
CA LYS A 252 1.40 -26.42 -2.99
C LYS A 252 -0.13 -26.45 -3.00
N HIS A 253 -0.72 -27.23 -3.90
CA HIS A 253 -2.17 -27.31 -4.05
C HIS A 253 -2.89 -27.94 -2.83
N ILE A 254 -2.21 -28.85 -2.11
CA ILE A 254 -2.72 -29.42 -0.87
C ILE A 254 -2.50 -28.44 0.29
N ALA A 255 -1.36 -27.75 0.32
CA ALA A 255 -1.03 -26.72 1.30
C ALA A 255 -2.04 -25.55 1.28
N GLU A 256 -2.44 -25.09 0.10
CA GLU A 256 -3.47 -24.03 -0.07
C GLU A 256 -4.84 -24.47 0.47
N ARG A 257 -5.22 -25.74 0.28
CA ARG A 257 -6.45 -26.29 0.87
C ARG A 257 -6.33 -26.45 2.39
N ALA A 258 -5.18 -26.90 2.88
CA ALA A 258 -4.93 -27.03 4.32
C ALA A 258 -5.01 -25.67 5.03
N MET A 259 -4.45 -24.61 4.41
CA MET A 259 -4.56 -23.23 4.87
C MET A 259 -6.02 -22.81 5.05
N ALA A 260 -6.85 -22.97 4.02
CA ALA A 260 -8.26 -22.58 4.07
C ALA A 260 -9.05 -23.33 5.17
N VAL A 261 -8.73 -24.61 5.42
CA VAL A 261 -9.39 -25.41 6.46
C VAL A 261 -8.99 -24.93 7.87
N ILE A 262 -7.71 -24.64 8.09
CA ILE A 262 -7.19 -24.20 9.40
C ILE A 262 -7.65 -22.76 9.71
N GLU A 263 -7.65 -21.86 8.72
CA GLU A 263 -8.11 -20.47 8.88
C GLU A 263 -9.60 -20.38 9.22
N LYS A 264 -10.43 -21.30 8.72
CA LYS A 264 -11.85 -21.40 9.14
C LYS A 264 -12.00 -21.64 10.65
N GLY A 265 -10.99 -22.24 11.28
CA GLY A 265 -10.87 -22.42 12.73
C GLY A 265 -10.35 -21.19 13.50
N ARG A 266 -10.19 -20.05 12.81
CA ARG A 266 -9.60 -18.79 13.31
C ARG A 266 -8.14 -18.94 13.79
N ILE A 267 -7.38 -19.82 13.15
CA ILE A 267 -5.94 -19.95 13.36
C ILE A 267 -5.25 -19.33 12.13
N PRO A 268 -4.42 -18.27 12.30
CA PRO A 268 -3.64 -17.71 11.20
C PRO A 268 -2.70 -18.75 10.58
N VAL A 269 -2.52 -18.71 9.26
CA VAL A 269 -1.64 -19.65 8.55
C VAL A 269 -0.77 -18.91 7.54
N LEU A 270 0.50 -19.31 7.44
CA LEU A 270 1.37 -18.92 6.33
C LEU A 270 1.72 -20.15 5.50
N VAL A 271 1.57 -20.03 4.18
CA VAL A 271 2.08 -21.04 3.23
C VAL A 271 3.38 -20.51 2.65
N LEU A 272 4.48 -21.08 3.13
CA LEU A 272 5.83 -20.65 2.76
C LEU A 272 6.50 -21.72 1.93
N ARG A 273 7.37 -21.32 1.00
CA ARG A 273 8.24 -22.29 0.33
C ARG A 273 9.14 -22.95 1.39
N GLY A 274 9.05 -24.26 1.54
CA GLY A 274 9.69 -24.95 2.66
C GLY A 274 11.21 -24.84 2.59
N ARG A 275 11.84 -24.45 3.71
CA ARG A 275 13.32 -24.40 3.80
C ARG A 275 13.90 -25.81 3.84
N ASP A 276 13.24 -26.71 4.56
CA ASP A 276 13.59 -28.13 4.71
C ASP A 276 12.59 -29.04 3.96
N GLY A 277 11.78 -28.46 3.08
CA GLY A 277 10.75 -29.17 2.32
C GLY A 277 11.36 -30.10 1.27
N ARG A 278 10.73 -31.26 1.08
CA ARG A 278 11.13 -32.25 0.07
C ARG A 278 11.04 -31.63 -1.33
N MET A 279 12.05 -31.89 -2.15
CA MET A 279 11.99 -31.57 -3.57
C MET A 279 11.16 -32.65 -4.27
N ASN A 280 10.10 -32.26 -4.97
CA ASN A 280 9.32 -33.22 -5.72
C ASN A 280 9.99 -33.54 -7.08
N PRO A 281 9.65 -34.68 -7.70
CA PRO A 281 10.17 -35.07 -9.01
C PRO A 281 9.95 -34.06 -10.15
N ASP A 282 8.95 -33.18 -10.03
CA ASP A 282 8.68 -32.09 -10.97
C ASP A 282 9.62 -30.87 -10.80
N GLY A 283 10.58 -30.95 -9.86
CA GLY A 283 11.50 -29.86 -9.53
C GLY A 283 10.89 -28.77 -8.65
N VAL A 284 9.65 -28.94 -8.17
CA VAL A 284 8.98 -28.02 -7.26
C VAL A 284 9.13 -28.52 -5.82
N ARG A 285 9.57 -27.62 -4.94
CA ARG A 285 9.73 -27.94 -3.52
C ARG A 285 8.37 -27.85 -2.80
N ASP A 286 8.16 -28.75 -1.84
CA ASP A 286 7.00 -28.68 -0.95
C ASP A 286 6.97 -27.37 -0.15
N TYR A 287 5.76 -27.04 0.32
CA TYR A 287 5.45 -25.83 1.05
C TYR A 287 5.15 -26.15 2.51
N ASP A 288 5.71 -25.34 3.40
CA ASP A 288 5.41 -25.39 4.82
C ASP A 288 4.11 -24.63 5.08
N VAL A 289 3.14 -25.35 5.64
CA VAL A 289 1.95 -24.78 6.26
C VAL A 289 2.33 -24.45 7.68
N ALA A 290 2.70 -23.19 7.91
CA ALA A 290 3.15 -22.69 9.19
C ALA A 290 1.99 -22.08 9.97
N VAL A 291 1.96 -22.37 11.27
CA VAL A 291 1.01 -21.79 12.23
C VAL A 291 1.77 -21.09 13.36
N PRO A 292 1.11 -20.17 14.09
CA PRO A 292 1.65 -19.58 15.31
C PRO A 292 2.15 -20.65 16.28
N LEU A 293 3.35 -20.48 16.86
CA LEU A 293 3.86 -21.37 17.91
C LEU A 293 2.88 -21.44 19.09
N SER A 294 2.22 -20.33 19.42
CA SER A 294 1.18 -20.24 20.45
C SER A 294 -0.08 -21.06 20.12
N ALA A 295 -0.37 -21.31 18.84
CA ALA A 295 -1.52 -22.09 18.38
C ALA A 295 -1.16 -23.53 18.00
N ALA A 296 0.11 -23.93 18.06
CA ALA A 296 0.58 -25.23 17.56
C ALA A 296 -0.11 -26.44 18.21
N LYS A 297 -0.29 -26.40 19.54
CA LYS A 297 -0.99 -27.44 20.30
C LYS A 297 -2.46 -27.52 19.90
N LEU A 298 -3.16 -26.38 19.89
CA LEU A 298 -4.56 -26.29 19.51
C LEU A 298 -4.80 -26.76 18.07
N THR A 299 -3.92 -26.37 17.15
CA THR A 299 -3.96 -26.78 15.74
C THR A 299 -3.82 -28.29 15.62
N SER A 300 -2.88 -28.89 16.37
CA SER A 300 -2.67 -30.35 16.39
C SER A 300 -3.87 -31.09 16.95
N GLU A 301 -4.47 -30.61 18.04
CA GLU A 301 -5.65 -31.24 18.65
C GLU A 301 -6.87 -31.19 17.73
N ARG A 302 -7.08 -30.06 17.03
CA ARG A 302 -8.23 -29.86 16.14
C ARG A 302 -8.09 -30.52 14.78
N HIS A 303 -6.88 -30.61 14.26
CA HIS A 303 -6.64 -30.97 12.86
C HIS A 303 -5.71 -32.17 12.69
N ALA A 304 -5.45 -32.97 13.72
CA ALA A 304 -4.63 -34.20 13.59
C ALA A 304 -5.19 -35.15 12.52
N GLY A 305 -6.51 -35.38 12.52
CA GLY A 305 -7.16 -36.26 11.54
C GLY A 305 -7.06 -35.73 10.11
N GLU A 306 -7.29 -34.43 9.90
CA GLU A 306 -7.12 -33.78 8.60
C GLU A 306 -5.66 -33.76 8.15
N ARG A 307 -4.72 -33.50 9.07
CA ARG A 307 -3.29 -33.53 8.80
C ARG A 307 -2.84 -34.89 8.29
N ASP A 308 -3.27 -35.96 8.94
CA ASP A 308 -2.91 -37.33 8.52
C ASP A 308 -3.53 -37.66 7.15
N ARG A 309 -4.73 -37.14 6.86
CA ARG A 309 -5.34 -37.27 5.51
C ARG A 309 -4.56 -36.50 4.45
N TRP A 310 -4.15 -35.26 4.73
CA TRP A 310 -3.34 -34.46 3.80
C TRP A 310 -1.98 -35.07 3.55
N LEU A 311 -1.33 -35.62 4.59
CA LEU A 311 -0.06 -36.34 4.43
C LEU A 311 -0.23 -37.59 3.58
N ALA A 312 -1.27 -38.39 3.82
CA ALA A 312 -1.56 -39.56 3.00
C ALA A 312 -1.91 -39.19 1.55
N GLU A 313 -2.62 -38.08 1.34
CA GLU A 313 -2.91 -37.55 0.02
C GLU A 313 -1.65 -37.06 -0.69
N ALA A 314 -0.77 -36.33 0.02
CA ALA A 314 0.50 -35.86 -0.51
C ALA A 314 1.40 -37.04 -0.92
N GLU A 315 1.49 -38.10 -0.11
CA GLU A 315 2.26 -39.28 -0.49
C GLU A 315 1.68 -40.01 -1.70
N ARG A 316 0.35 -40.11 -1.81
CA ARG A 316 -0.29 -40.66 -3.03
C ARG A 316 0.02 -39.81 -4.25
N TRP A 317 -0.14 -38.48 -4.15
CA TRP A 317 0.17 -37.56 -5.24
C TRP A 317 1.65 -37.68 -5.67
N ARG A 318 2.60 -37.73 -4.73
CA ARG A 318 4.02 -37.92 -5.05
C ARG A 318 4.29 -39.28 -5.69
N TYR A 319 3.61 -40.34 -5.24
CA TYR A 319 3.73 -41.67 -5.83
C TYR A 319 3.24 -41.68 -7.28
N ASP A 320 2.08 -41.10 -7.54
CA ASP A 320 1.52 -40.99 -8.89
C ASP A 320 2.42 -40.13 -9.80
N LEU A 321 2.91 -39.00 -9.29
CA LEU A 321 3.85 -38.13 -10.00
C LEU A 321 5.17 -38.86 -10.35
N ARG A 322 5.72 -39.67 -9.43
CA ARG A 322 6.91 -40.51 -9.70
C ARG A 322 6.63 -41.55 -10.77
N ARG A 323 5.45 -42.18 -10.74
CA ARG A 323 5.05 -43.15 -11.77
C ARG A 323 4.90 -42.50 -13.14
N GLU A 324 4.28 -41.33 -13.21
CA GLU A 324 4.11 -40.57 -14.46
C GLU A 324 5.47 -40.14 -15.04
N LEU A 325 6.41 -39.74 -14.18
CA LEU A 325 7.74 -39.29 -14.59
C LEU A 325 8.79 -40.42 -14.70
N GLY A 326 8.42 -41.66 -14.41
CA GLY A 326 9.32 -42.81 -14.49
C GLY A 326 10.47 -42.82 -13.47
N VAL A 327 10.30 -42.15 -12.32
CA VAL A 327 11.34 -41.99 -11.28
C VAL A 327 11.19 -43.08 -10.21
N GLY A 328 12.29 -43.76 -9.85
CA GLY A 328 12.31 -44.80 -8.80
C GLY A 328 12.15 -44.24 -7.36
N PRO A 329 11.95 -45.09 -6.34
CA PRO A 329 11.81 -44.64 -4.94
C PRO A 329 13.14 -44.03 -4.40
N GLU A 330 13.05 -42.95 -3.61
CA GLU A 330 14.20 -42.26 -2.99
C GLU A 330 14.75 -42.98 -1.74
N ASP A 331 16.09 -42.98 -1.55
CA ASP A 331 16.77 -43.35 -0.29
C ASP A 331 16.66 -42.18 0.70
N PRO A 332 16.10 -42.36 1.92
CA PRO A 332 15.82 -41.26 2.86
C PRO A 332 17.04 -40.52 3.44
N ARG A 333 18.28 -40.83 3.04
CA ARG A 333 19.53 -40.39 3.71
C ARG A 333 20.36 -39.33 2.96
N GLY A 334 19.80 -38.66 1.95
CA GLY A 334 20.57 -37.74 1.07
C GLY A 334 20.87 -36.33 1.59
N ASP A 335 20.06 -35.76 2.49
CA ASP A 335 20.05 -34.30 2.68
C ASP A 335 20.96 -33.72 3.79
N ALA A 336 21.80 -34.54 4.44
CA ALA A 336 22.72 -34.06 5.49
C ALA A 336 24.18 -33.84 5.01
N ALA A 337 24.56 -34.30 3.82
CA ALA A 337 25.97 -34.36 3.43
C ALA A 337 26.49 -33.16 2.60
N ASP A 338 25.62 -32.34 2.01
CA ASP A 338 26.05 -31.34 1.01
C ASP A 338 26.25 -29.92 1.56
N ALA A 339 26.13 -29.72 2.88
CA ALA A 339 26.29 -28.41 3.53
C ALA A 339 27.73 -28.07 3.97
N GLN A 340 28.72 -28.97 3.80
CA GLN A 340 30.10 -28.75 4.26
C GLN A 340 31.16 -28.52 3.17
N ALA A 341 30.80 -28.56 1.88
CA ALA A 341 31.78 -28.41 0.80
C ALA A 341 31.60 -27.08 0.05
N ARG A 342 31.94 -25.94 0.69
CA ARG A 342 32.27 -24.65 0.01
C ARG A 342 32.86 -23.64 1.01
N VAL A 343 34.02 -23.96 1.58
CA VAL A 343 34.96 -22.96 2.08
C VAL A 343 36.04 -22.79 1.00
N PRO A 344 36.25 -21.60 0.42
CA PRO A 344 37.34 -21.41 -0.53
C PRO A 344 38.69 -21.36 0.23
N PRO A 345 39.76 -21.98 -0.28
CA PRO A 345 41.07 -21.90 0.37
C PRO A 345 41.66 -20.51 0.17
N ARG A 346 41.91 -19.85 1.32
CA ARG A 346 42.73 -18.66 1.65
C ARG A 346 42.84 -17.51 0.65
#